data_AF-A0A1V2VZY0-F1
#
_entry.id   AF-A0A1V2VZY0-F1
#
_cell.length_a   1.000
_cell.length_b   1.000
_cell.length_c   1.000
_cell.angle_alpha   90.00
_cell.angle_beta   90.00
_cell.angle_gamma   90.00
#
_symmetry.space_group_name_H-M   'P 1'
#
loop_
_entity.id
_entity.type
_entity.pdbx_description
1 polymer ?
#
loop_
_entity_poly.entity_id
_entity_poly.type
_entity_poly.pdbx_seq_one_letter_code
_entity_poly.pdbx_strand_id
1 'polypeptide(L)'
;MKRYSPAASFAAAIACAFALSACAAPSSTPANASAPADTAAQAAPPRVGGDRDAHGCIGSAGYAWCERTRQCERPWELAKAQGFANSAQAYEQFCRSGGAK
;
A
#
# COMPACT_ATOMS: atom_id res chain seq x y z
N MET A 1 34.83 -37.49 -10.25
CA MET A 1 35.78 -37.20 -11.34
C MET A 1 35.35 -35.91 -12.04
N LYS A 2 36.31 -35.02 -12.30
CA LYS A 2 36.27 -33.77 -13.10
C LYS A 2 35.20 -32.70 -12.75
N ARG A 3 35.63 -31.76 -11.90
CA ARG A 3 35.30 -30.32 -11.97
C ARG A 3 35.89 -29.74 -13.26
N TYR A 4 35.33 -28.66 -13.83
CA TYR A 4 36.07 -27.48 -14.33
C TYR A 4 35.10 -26.38 -14.82
N SER A 5 35.33 -25.17 -14.30
CA SER A 5 34.74 -23.88 -14.64
C SER A 5 35.42 -23.23 -15.87
N PRO A 6 34.92 -22.08 -16.33
CA PRO A 6 35.72 -20.84 -16.30
C PRO A 6 34.85 -19.67 -15.74
N ALA A 7 35.22 -18.84 -14.77
CA ALA A 7 36.38 -17.94 -14.61
C ALA A 7 36.53 -16.89 -15.73
N ALA A 8 35.98 -15.70 -15.52
CA ALA A 8 36.53 -14.36 -15.82
C ALA A 8 35.46 -13.32 -15.41
N SER A 9 35.53 -12.57 -14.29
CA SER A 9 36.46 -11.47 -13.97
C SER A 9 36.71 -10.52 -15.14
N PHE A 10 35.91 -9.45 -15.22
CA PHE A 10 36.36 -8.16 -15.72
C PHE A 10 35.84 -7.05 -14.81
N ALA A 11 36.80 -6.30 -14.28
CA ALA A 11 36.65 -5.12 -13.46
C ALA A 11 36.45 -3.86 -14.32
N ALA A 12 35.75 -2.85 -13.79
CA ALA A 12 35.97 -1.42 -14.06
C ALA A 12 34.97 -0.64 -13.16
N ALA A 13 35.41 0.03 -12.10
CA ALA A 13 35.91 1.41 -12.09
C ALA A 13 34.74 2.43 -12.16
N ILE A 14 34.36 3.05 -11.04
CA ILE A 14 34.88 4.33 -10.49
C ILE A 14 33.98 5.52 -10.88
N ALA A 15 33.27 6.01 -9.86
CA ALA A 15 33.08 7.40 -9.45
C ALA A 15 32.13 8.38 -10.18
N CYS A 16 31.64 9.30 -9.33
CA CYS A 16 31.11 10.64 -9.59
C CYS A 16 29.63 10.70 -10.04
N ALA A 17 28.73 11.48 -9.43
CA ALA A 17 28.87 12.53 -8.43
C ALA A 17 27.54 12.74 -7.69
N PHE A 18 27.62 12.91 -6.37
CA PHE A 18 26.58 13.52 -5.56
C PHE A 18 26.59 15.03 -5.86
N ALA A 19 25.58 15.56 -6.54
CA ALA A 19 25.35 16.99 -6.63
C ALA A 19 24.36 17.40 -5.53
N LEU A 20 24.90 17.74 -4.34
CA LEU A 20 24.18 18.49 -3.32
C LEU A 20 24.06 19.95 -3.78
N SER A 21 22.95 20.29 -4.40
CA SER A 21 22.60 21.68 -4.71
C SER A 21 21.90 22.32 -3.50
N ALA A 22 22.69 23.00 -2.66
CA ALA A 22 22.26 24.09 -1.78
C ALA A 22 22.89 25.37 -2.36
N CYS A 23 22.35 26.59 -2.34
CA CYS A 23 21.49 27.29 -1.40
C CYS A 23 20.92 28.53 -2.14
N ALA A 24 19.68 28.94 -1.86
CA ALA A 24 19.30 30.36 -1.66
C ALA A 24 17.79 30.49 -1.39
N ALA A 25 17.42 30.60 -0.12
CA ALA A 25 16.30 31.42 0.34
C ALA A 25 16.91 32.45 1.32
N PRO A 26 16.38 33.69 1.51
CA PRO A 26 14.97 34.07 1.37
C PRO A 26 14.73 35.40 0.62
N SER A 27 13.66 35.48 -0.17
CA SER A 27 13.08 36.76 -0.59
C SER A 27 11.74 36.94 0.10
N SER A 28 11.78 37.51 1.30
CA SER A 28 10.60 37.96 2.02
C SER A 28 10.17 39.32 1.48
N THR A 29 9.01 39.39 0.81
CA THR A 29 8.12 40.56 0.91
C THR A 29 6.66 40.10 0.85
N PRO A 30 5.80 40.58 1.77
CA PRO A 30 4.44 40.09 1.95
C PRO A 30 3.47 40.83 1.03
N ALA A 31 2.46 40.13 0.50
CA ALA A 31 1.22 40.75 0.05
C ALA A 31 0.09 39.71 0.13
N ASN A 32 -0.69 39.89 1.18
CA ASN A 32 -2.03 39.36 1.35
C ASN A 32 -2.84 39.51 0.04
N ALA A 33 -3.14 38.39 -0.59
CA ALA A 33 -4.31 38.24 -1.44
C ALA A 33 -4.90 36.86 -1.12
N SER A 34 -5.71 36.84 -0.06
CA SER A 34 -6.74 35.82 0.13
C SER A 34 -7.65 35.82 -1.10
N ALA A 35 -7.27 35.05 -2.12
CA ALA A 35 -8.22 34.54 -3.08
C ALA A 35 -8.75 33.23 -2.48
N PRO A 36 -10.05 33.12 -2.11
CA PRO A 36 -10.62 31.80 -1.96
C PRO A 36 -10.54 31.19 -3.36
N ALA A 37 -9.70 30.17 -3.51
CA ALA A 37 -9.78 29.28 -4.64
C ALA A 37 -11.06 28.44 -4.47
N ASP A 38 -12.22 29.09 -4.57
CA ASP A 38 -13.51 28.50 -4.87
C ASP A 38 -13.51 28.09 -6.35
N THR A 39 -12.53 27.27 -6.73
CA THR A 39 -12.74 26.36 -7.84
C THR A 39 -13.40 25.15 -7.21
N ALA A 40 -14.73 25.23 -7.12
CA ALA A 40 -15.57 24.04 -7.15
C ALA A 40 -15.27 23.33 -8.48
N ALA A 41 -14.14 22.61 -8.53
CA ALA A 41 -13.97 21.50 -9.42
C ALA A 41 -15.19 20.64 -9.13
N GLN A 42 -16.12 20.54 -10.09
CA GLN A 42 -17.23 19.62 -9.99
C GLN A 42 -16.63 18.28 -9.57
N ALA A 43 -16.84 17.91 -8.31
CA ALA A 43 -16.40 16.65 -7.78
C ALA A 43 -17.17 15.61 -8.59
N ALA A 44 -16.49 15.01 -9.57
CA ALA A 44 -17.00 13.82 -10.22
C ALA A 44 -17.47 12.88 -9.10
N PRO A 45 -18.64 12.24 -9.23
CA PRO A 45 -19.15 11.39 -8.17
C PRO A 45 -18.06 10.40 -7.75
N PRO A 46 -17.89 10.16 -6.43
CA PRO A 46 -16.84 9.27 -5.95
C PRO A 46 -16.97 7.92 -6.67
N ARG A 47 -15.89 7.47 -7.31
CA ARG A 47 -15.92 6.17 -8.00
C ARG A 47 -16.11 5.08 -6.96
N VAL A 48 -17.17 4.29 -7.12
CA VAL A 48 -17.41 3.09 -6.30
C VAL A 48 -16.24 2.12 -6.49
N GLY A 49 -15.72 1.58 -5.39
CA GLY A 49 -14.60 0.62 -5.42
C GLY A 49 -13.22 1.25 -5.68
N GLY A 50 -13.07 2.56 -5.45
CA GLY A 50 -11.77 3.24 -5.47
C GLY A 50 -10.94 3.05 -4.19
N ASP A 51 -11.50 2.40 -3.17
CA ASP A 51 -10.97 2.26 -1.81
C ASP A 51 -10.31 0.90 -1.55
N ARG A 52 -9.51 0.44 -2.52
CA ARG A 52 -8.73 -0.80 -2.36
C ARG A 52 -7.62 -0.61 -1.34
N ASP A 53 -7.45 -1.58 -0.43
CA ASP A 53 -6.30 -1.65 0.48
C ASP A 53 -5.05 -2.27 -0.20
N ALA A 54 -3.98 -2.48 0.58
CA ALA A 54 -2.72 -3.06 0.10
C ALA A 54 -2.85 -4.50 -0.46
N HIS A 55 -3.90 -5.23 -0.05
CA HIS A 55 -4.23 -6.56 -0.53
C HIS A 55 -5.24 -6.53 -1.70
N GLY A 56 -5.71 -5.34 -2.08
CA GLY A 56 -6.72 -5.15 -3.11
C GLY A 56 -8.16 -5.32 -2.61
N CYS A 57 -8.37 -5.44 -1.30
CA CYS A 57 -9.72 -5.59 -0.73
C CYS A 57 -10.46 -4.26 -0.74
N ILE A 58 -11.73 -4.29 -1.13
CA ILE A 58 -12.60 -3.11 -1.19
C ILE A 58 -13.38 -3.01 0.12
N GLY A 59 -12.92 -2.15 1.04
CA GLY A 59 -13.51 -2.01 2.37
C GLY A 59 -14.98 -1.56 2.33
N SER A 60 -15.33 -0.66 1.42
CA SER A 60 -16.69 -0.15 1.20
C SER A 60 -17.67 -1.22 0.71
N ALA A 61 -17.16 -2.28 0.07
CA ALA A 61 -17.93 -3.46 -0.32
C ALA A 61 -17.97 -4.53 0.79
N GLY A 62 -17.31 -4.29 1.93
CA GLY A 62 -17.31 -5.19 3.07
C GLY A 62 -16.21 -6.25 3.06
N TYR A 63 -15.23 -6.12 2.18
CA TYR A 63 -14.12 -7.08 2.09
C TYR A 63 -12.99 -6.71 3.04
N ALA A 64 -12.47 -7.70 3.75
CA ALA A 64 -11.30 -7.60 4.59
C ALA A 64 -10.30 -8.73 4.24
N TRP A 65 -9.00 -8.44 4.34
CA TRP A 65 -7.97 -9.44 4.09
C TRP A 65 -7.92 -10.48 5.22
N CYS A 66 -7.90 -11.76 4.82
CA CYS A 66 -7.75 -12.88 5.75
C CYS A 66 -6.45 -13.65 5.46
N GLU A 67 -5.47 -13.55 6.36
CA GLU A 67 -4.17 -14.24 6.21
C GLU A 67 -4.32 -15.76 6.03
N ARG A 68 -5.25 -16.40 6.74
CA ARG A 68 -5.48 -17.84 6.61
C ARG A 68 -5.95 -18.25 5.22
N THR A 69 -6.92 -17.56 4.64
CA THR A 69 -7.45 -17.92 3.30
C THR A 69 -6.65 -17.29 2.18
N ARG A 70 -5.84 -16.26 2.50
CA ARG A 70 -5.14 -15.38 1.55
C ARG A 70 -6.10 -14.77 0.52
N GLN A 71 -7.27 -14.37 0.99
CA GLN A 71 -8.34 -13.79 0.18
C GLN A 71 -9.00 -12.62 0.91
N CYS A 72 -9.67 -11.79 0.12
CA CYS A 72 -10.57 -10.77 0.61
C CYS A 72 -11.92 -11.42 0.94
N GLU A 73 -12.23 -11.53 2.22
CA GLU A 73 -13.42 -12.19 2.73
C GLU A 73 -14.41 -11.17 3.28
N ARG A 74 -15.71 -11.47 3.24
CA ARG A 74 -16.73 -10.71 3.99
C ARG A 74 -16.90 -11.35 5.36
N PRO A 75 -16.54 -10.67 6.47
CA PRO A 75 -16.50 -11.29 7.80
C PRO A 75 -17.80 -12.01 8.21
N TRP A 76 -18.96 -11.48 7.83
CA TRP A 76 -20.27 -12.06 8.18
C TRP A 76 -20.63 -13.31 7.37
N GLU A 77 -20.24 -13.37 6.09
CA GLU A 77 -20.46 -14.56 5.27
C GLU A 77 -19.54 -15.68 5.74
N LEU A 78 -18.29 -15.33 6.01
CA LEU A 78 -17.29 -16.26 6.51
C LEU A 78 -17.67 -16.80 7.90
N ALA A 79 -18.12 -15.92 8.81
CA ALA A 79 -18.63 -16.30 10.12
C ALA A 79 -19.77 -17.32 10.03
N LYS A 80 -20.74 -17.07 9.14
CA LYS A 80 -21.84 -18.00 8.87
C LYS A 80 -21.37 -19.33 8.30
N ALA A 81 -20.43 -19.31 7.35
CA ALA A 81 -19.93 -20.52 6.68
C ALA A 81 -19.06 -21.38 7.60
N GLN A 82 -18.31 -20.75 8.51
CA GLN A 82 -17.31 -21.40 9.37
C GLN A 82 -17.81 -21.62 10.80
N GLY A 83 -19.00 -21.13 11.14
CA GLY A 83 -19.64 -21.38 12.43
C GLY A 83 -19.02 -20.61 13.59
N PHE A 84 -18.49 -19.41 13.37
CA PHE A 84 -17.98 -18.54 14.44
C PHE A 84 -18.84 -17.27 14.61
N ALA A 85 -18.64 -16.56 15.71
CA ALA A 85 -19.40 -15.35 16.00
C ALA A 85 -19.19 -14.27 14.94
N ASN A 86 -20.26 -13.60 14.49
CA ASN A 86 -20.15 -12.45 13.59
C ASN A 86 -19.62 -11.21 14.35
N SER A 87 -18.31 -11.19 14.60
CA SER A 87 -17.62 -10.09 15.28
C SER A 87 -16.21 -9.90 14.69
N ALA A 88 -15.68 -8.67 14.81
CA ALA A 88 -14.32 -8.35 14.36
C ALA A 88 -13.27 -9.24 15.05
N GLN A 89 -13.42 -9.44 16.37
CA GLN A 89 -12.50 -10.26 17.17
C GLN A 89 -12.45 -11.72 16.70
N ALA A 90 -13.61 -12.33 16.45
CA ALA A 90 -13.67 -13.71 15.99
C ALA A 90 -13.12 -13.85 14.57
N TYR A 91 -13.38 -12.88 13.69
CA TYR A 91 -12.80 -12.82 12.35
C TYR A 91 -11.27 -12.71 12.38
N GLU A 92 -10.71 -11.82 13.20
CA GLU A 92 -9.26 -11.67 13.36
C GLU A 92 -8.61 -12.96 13.88
N GLN A 93 -9.21 -13.59 14.90
CA GLN A 93 -8.73 -14.86 15.44
C GLN A 93 -8.77 -15.97 14.38
N PHE A 94 -9.88 -16.04 13.63
CA PHE A 94 -10.02 -16.95 12.51
C PHE A 94 -8.86 -16.71 11.53
N CYS A 95 -8.71 -15.48 11.03
CA CYS A 95 -7.73 -15.16 9.99
C CYS A 95 -6.27 -15.27 10.43
N ARG A 96 -5.93 -15.02 11.71
CA ARG A 96 -4.57 -15.17 12.25
C ARG A 96 -4.10 -16.63 12.32
N SER A 97 -5.03 -17.58 12.46
CA SER A 97 -4.72 -18.98 12.77
C SER A 97 -4.20 -19.82 11.60
N GLY A 98 -4.00 -19.25 10.40
CA GLY A 98 -3.52 -19.97 9.22
C GLY A 98 -2.19 -19.51 8.64
N GLY A 99 -1.52 -18.55 9.28
CA GLY A 99 -0.28 -17.94 8.79
C GLY A 99 1.01 -18.64 9.22
N ALA A 100 1.00 -19.93 9.53
CA ALA A 100 2.21 -20.68 9.86
C ALA A 100 2.44 -21.77 8.82
N LYS A 101 3.44 -21.55 7.96
CA LYS A 101 4.04 -22.60 7.15
C LYS A 101 5.54 -22.62 7.37
#